data_AF-A0A964L7S6-F1
#
_entry.id   AF-A0A964L7S6-F1
#
_cell.length_a   1.000
_cell.length_b   1.000
_cell.length_c   1.000
_cell.angle_alpha   90.00
_cell.angle_beta   90.00
_cell.angle_gamma   90.00
#
_symmetry.space_group_name_H-M   'P 1'
#
loop_
_entity.id
_entity.type
_entity.pdbx_description
1 polymer ?
#
loop_
_entity_poly.entity_id
_entity_poly.type
_entity_poly.pdbx_seq_one_letter_code
_entity_poly.pdbx_strand_id
1 'polypeptide(L)'
;MRNRPMRSLLMVGVLVIAVPDRPDRNPNDTRPLAEQLQGEWLMVNSVLGGVSKDFTMGNGAVYTFTRDRLLTRNPKQPAPVSFGITLDTTRTPAFIDFLAGSAEPKTNYPGIFKIEADTLTLCFTRAVSGERPAEYASRTDTPNTALYQFRRLQK
;
A
#
# COMPACT_ATOMS: atom_id res chain seq x y z
N MET A 1 32.80 -34.10 21.99
CA MET A 1 31.90 -32.92 21.98
C MET A 1 32.73 -31.64 21.95
N ARG A 2 32.69 -30.88 20.85
CA ARG A 2 32.78 -29.40 20.86
C ARG A 2 32.37 -28.86 19.48
N ASN A 3 31.12 -28.41 19.38
CA ASN A 3 30.56 -27.78 18.19
C ASN A 3 31.25 -26.44 17.91
N ARG A 4 31.51 -26.15 16.62
CA ARG A 4 31.68 -24.78 16.13
C ARG A 4 30.55 -24.50 15.12
N PRO A 5 29.81 -23.38 15.27
CA PRO A 5 28.56 -23.14 14.57
C PRO A 5 28.77 -22.74 13.10
N MET A 6 27.80 -23.18 12.32
CA MET A 6 27.62 -23.04 10.89
C MET A 6 27.44 -21.57 10.49
N ARG A 7 28.02 -21.23 9.33
CA ARG A 7 27.88 -19.95 8.63
C ARG A 7 26.40 -19.57 8.44
N SER A 8 26.02 -18.35 8.84
CA SER A 8 24.79 -17.72 8.34
C SER A 8 25.18 -16.57 7.41
N LEU A 9 25.15 -16.83 6.10
CA LEU A 9 25.03 -15.77 5.11
C LEU A 9 23.59 -15.23 5.20
N LEU A 10 23.45 -13.93 5.48
CA LEU A 10 22.20 -13.19 5.29
C LEU A 10 21.89 -13.16 3.78
N MET A 11 20.96 -14.00 3.32
CA MET A 11 20.33 -13.82 2.02
C MET A 11 19.38 -12.61 2.11
N VAL A 12 19.78 -11.49 1.53
CA VAL A 12 18.84 -10.43 1.13
C VAL A 12 18.00 -11.01 0.00
N GLY A 13 16.79 -11.47 0.31
CA GLY A 13 15.85 -11.95 -0.68
C GLY A 13 15.31 -10.78 -1.51
N VAL A 14 15.94 -10.48 -2.63
CA VAL A 14 15.32 -9.67 -3.68
C VAL A 14 14.31 -10.58 -4.37
N LEU A 15 13.03 -10.41 -4.03
CA LEU A 15 11.96 -11.11 -4.72
C LEU A 15 11.73 -10.43 -6.09
N VAL A 16 12.43 -10.91 -7.12
CA VAL A 16 12.10 -10.58 -8.51
C VAL A 16 10.87 -11.42 -8.88
N ILE A 17 9.68 -10.84 -8.73
CA ILE A 17 8.45 -11.46 -9.22
C ILE A 17 8.47 -11.37 -10.75
N ALA A 18 8.74 -12.48 -11.43
CA ALA A 18 8.49 -12.60 -12.86
C ALA A 18 6.97 -12.60 -13.07
N VAL A 19 6.42 -11.44 -13.40
CA VAL A 19 5.02 -11.27 -13.72
C VAL A 19 4.82 -11.69 -15.19
N PRO A 20 3.92 -12.65 -15.51
CA PRO A 20 3.61 -13.01 -16.89
C PRO A 20 3.04 -11.79 -17.64
N ASP A 21 3.35 -11.68 -18.93
CA ASP A 21 2.99 -10.56 -19.81
C ASP A 21 1.56 -10.06 -19.55
N ARG A 22 1.45 -8.85 -18.99
CA ARG A 22 0.18 -8.21 -18.65
C ARG A 22 -0.37 -7.53 -19.92
N PRO A 23 -1.67 -7.67 -20.24
CA PRO A 23 -2.32 -6.83 -21.24
C PRO A 23 -2.25 -5.36 -20.81
N ASP A 24 -1.81 -4.51 -21.75
CA ASP A 24 -1.83 -3.05 -21.76
C ASP A 24 -1.15 -2.30 -20.60
N ARG A 25 0.17 -2.47 -20.55
CA ARG A 25 1.09 -1.39 -20.15
C ARG A 25 0.72 -0.11 -20.93
N ASN A 26 0.19 0.92 -20.27
CA ASN A 26 0.35 2.29 -20.78
C ASN A 26 1.52 2.95 -20.02
N PRO A 27 2.76 2.85 -20.53
CA PRO A 27 3.91 3.53 -19.94
C PRO A 27 3.83 5.06 -20.08
N ASN A 28 2.81 5.56 -20.80
CA ASN A 28 2.54 6.96 -21.05
C ASN A 28 1.18 7.38 -20.45
N ASP A 29 0.80 6.88 -19.28
CA ASP A 29 -0.34 7.50 -18.57
C ASP A 29 0.06 8.91 -18.13
N THR A 30 -0.26 9.89 -18.98
CA THR A 30 0.08 11.30 -18.79
C THR A 30 -0.90 12.03 -17.88
N ARG A 31 -1.92 11.34 -17.36
CA ARG A 31 -2.87 11.95 -16.43
C ARG A 31 -2.16 12.39 -15.16
N PRO A 32 -2.60 13.47 -14.50
CA PRO A 32 -2.12 13.83 -13.17
C PRO A 32 -2.17 12.63 -12.20
N LEU A 33 -1.16 12.49 -11.33
CA LEU A 33 -1.05 11.35 -10.41
C LEU A 33 -2.32 11.15 -9.55
N ALA A 34 -2.99 12.25 -9.17
CA ALA A 34 -4.26 12.21 -8.43
C ALA A 34 -5.41 11.59 -9.23
N GLU A 35 -5.42 11.77 -10.56
CA GLU A 35 -6.38 11.13 -11.46
C GLU A 35 -6.03 9.66 -11.70
N GLN A 36 -4.74 9.33 -11.80
CA GLN A 36 -4.30 7.94 -11.93
C GLN A 36 -4.69 7.07 -10.74
N LEU A 37 -4.75 7.65 -9.52
CA LEU A 37 -5.15 6.95 -8.31
C LEU A 37 -6.63 6.52 -8.32
N GLN A 38 -7.49 7.23 -9.05
CA GLN A 38 -8.92 6.98 -9.08
C GLN A 38 -9.24 5.56 -9.59
N GLY A 39 -10.30 4.97 -9.05
CA GLY A 39 -10.82 3.67 -9.49
C GLY A 39 -10.55 2.54 -8.49
N GLU A 40 -10.60 1.30 -9.00
CA GLU A 40 -10.58 0.09 -8.18
C GLU A 40 -9.22 -0.60 -8.21
N TRP A 41 -8.75 -0.99 -7.04
CA TRP A 41 -7.44 -1.56 -6.80
C TRP A 41 -7.57 -2.81 -5.94
N LEU A 42 -7.09 -3.94 -6.43
CA LEU A 42 -7.02 -5.19 -5.66
C LEU A 42 -5.72 -5.21 -4.87
N MET A 43 -5.77 -5.32 -3.55
CA MET A 43 -4.58 -5.55 -2.73
C MET A 43 -4.00 -6.92 -3.07
N VAL A 44 -2.73 -6.96 -3.46
CA VAL A 44 -2.01 -8.19 -3.81
C VAL A 44 -0.91 -8.55 -2.82
N ASN A 45 -0.43 -7.58 -2.04
CA ASN A 45 0.53 -7.82 -0.97
C ASN A 45 0.37 -6.80 0.17
N SER A 46 0.67 -7.22 1.39
CA SER A 46 0.86 -6.32 2.53
C SER A 46 2.07 -6.71 3.36
N VAL A 47 2.84 -5.73 3.81
CA VAL A 47 3.89 -5.88 4.84
C VAL A 47 3.53 -5.00 6.03
N LEU A 48 3.49 -5.58 7.22
CA LEU A 48 3.21 -4.88 8.48
C LEU A 48 4.24 -5.31 9.52
N GLY A 49 4.99 -4.36 10.06
CA GLY A 49 6.07 -4.64 11.03
C GLY A 49 7.06 -5.69 10.52
N GLY A 50 7.34 -5.69 9.20
CA GLY A 50 8.18 -6.69 8.54
C GLY A 50 7.51 -8.03 8.22
N VAL A 51 6.25 -8.25 8.61
CA VAL A 51 5.51 -9.49 8.30
C VAL A 51 4.77 -9.32 6.98
N SER A 52 5.14 -10.13 5.98
CA SER A 52 4.52 -10.14 4.65
C SER A 52 3.32 -11.07 4.56
N LYS A 53 2.31 -10.68 3.80
CA LYS A 53 1.15 -11.47 3.45
C LYS A 53 0.79 -11.28 1.98
N ASP A 54 0.65 -12.40 1.28
CA ASP A 54 0.35 -12.47 -0.15
C ASP A 54 -1.16 -12.65 -0.39
N PHE A 55 -1.68 -11.92 -1.37
CA PHE A 55 -3.08 -11.94 -1.79
C PHE A 55 -3.26 -12.10 -3.32
N THR A 56 -2.22 -12.51 -4.04
CA THR A 56 -2.18 -12.61 -5.50
C THR A 56 -3.26 -13.52 -6.08
N MET A 57 -3.73 -14.50 -5.30
CA MET A 57 -4.83 -15.40 -5.64
C MET A 57 -6.24 -14.75 -5.58
N GLY A 58 -6.33 -13.42 -5.45
CA GLY A 58 -7.61 -12.69 -5.52
C GLY A 58 -8.42 -12.67 -4.22
N ASN A 59 -7.82 -13.07 -3.11
CA ASN A 59 -8.43 -13.02 -1.77
C ASN A 59 -8.14 -11.71 -1.01
N GLY A 60 -7.50 -10.74 -1.68
CA GLY A 60 -7.23 -9.41 -1.16
C GLY A 60 -8.49 -8.53 -1.08
N ALA A 61 -8.41 -7.48 -0.27
CA ALA A 61 -9.46 -6.47 -0.24
C ALA A 61 -9.39 -5.56 -1.49
N VAL A 62 -10.55 -5.13 -1.97
CA VAL A 62 -10.67 -4.14 -3.05
C VAL A 62 -10.77 -2.75 -2.45
N TYR A 63 -9.93 -1.84 -2.94
CA TYR A 63 -9.86 -0.44 -2.55
C TYR A 63 -10.39 0.40 -3.71
N THR A 64 -11.45 1.17 -3.48
CA THR A 64 -12.01 2.12 -4.44
C THR A 64 -11.64 3.52 -4.00
N PHE A 65 -10.77 4.19 -4.76
CA PHE A 65 -10.39 5.58 -4.52
C PHE A 65 -11.26 6.51 -5.36
N THR A 66 -11.85 7.50 -4.71
CA THR A 66 -12.48 8.67 -5.33
C THR A 66 -11.60 9.91 -5.07
N ARG A 67 -12.07 11.11 -5.43
CA ARG A 67 -11.33 12.36 -5.22
C ARG A 67 -10.99 12.62 -3.75
N ASP A 68 -11.92 12.30 -2.84
CA ASP A 68 -11.90 12.68 -1.43
C ASP A 68 -12.17 11.51 -0.49
N ARG A 69 -12.34 10.28 -1.02
CA ARG A 69 -12.62 9.09 -0.21
C ARG A 69 -11.87 7.86 -0.69
N LEU A 70 -11.68 6.96 0.27
CA LEU A 70 -11.33 5.57 0.04
C LEU A 70 -12.44 4.69 0.61
N LEU A 71 -12.96 3.77 -0.21
CA LEU A 71 -13.84 2.69 0.23
C LEU A 71 -13.08 1.35 0.18
N THR A 72 -13.13 0.58 1.25
CA THR A 72 -12.51 -0.75 1.32
C THR A 72 -13.58 -1.83 1.38
N ARG A 73 -13.48 -2.82 0.50
CA ARG A 73 -14.33 -4.02 0.48
C ARG A 73 -13.47 -5.24 0.76
N ASN A 74 -13.59 -5.79 1.96
CA ASN A 74 -12.91 -7.01 2.36
C ASN A 74 -13.91 -8.17 2.33
N PRO A 75 -13.65 -9.28 1.60
CA PRO A 75 -14.55 -10.44 1.57
C PRO A 75 -14.87 -11.03 2.96
N LYS A 76 -14.02 -10.75 3.96
CA LYS A 76 -14.17 -11.23 5.33
C LYS A 76 -14.94 -10.26 6.24
N GLN A 77 -15.35 -9.09 5.75
CA GLN A 77 -16.08 -8.10 6.53
C GLN A 77 -17.50 -7.94 5.98
N PRO A 78 -18.51 -7.78 6.87
CA PRO A 78 -19.92 -7.71 6.45
C PRO A 78 -20.27 -6.39 5.76
N ALA A 79 -19.52 -5.32 6.03
CA ALA A 79 -19.78 -4.00 5.46
C ALA A 79 -18.48 -3.34 4.99
N PRO A 80 -18.51 -2.54 3.91
CA PRO A 80 -17.39 -1.72 3.49
C PRO A 80 -17.00 -0.67 4.54
N VAL A 81 -15.70 -0.36 4.65
CA VAL A 81 -15.20 0.73 5.51
C VAL A 81 -14.77 1.91 4.64
N SER A 82 -15.20 3.12 4.99
CA SER A 82 -14.87 4.36 4.29
C SER A 82 -13.91 5.24 5.10
N PHE A 83 -12.95 5.85 4.40
CA PHE A 83 -12.05 6.88 4.92
C PHE A 83 -12.17 8.13 4.05
N GLY A 84 -11.99 9.32 4.65
CA GLY A 84 -11.65 10.52 3.88
C GLY A 84 -10.21 10.44 3.40
N ILE A 85 -9.88 11.09 2.28
CA ILE A 85 -8.49 11.22 1.82
C ILE A 85 -8.13 12.67 1.50
N THR A 86 -6.88 13.03 1.75
CA THR A 86 -6.25 14.22 1.16
C THR A 86 -4.98 13.83 0.45
N LEU A 87 -4.67 14.51 -0.65
CA LEU A 87 -3.53 14.22 -1.52
C LEU A 87 -2.67 15.47 -1.70
N ASP A 88 -1.35 15.30 -1.65
CA ASP A 88 -0.39 16.30 -2.13
C ASP A 88 0.60 15.61 -3.08
N THR A 89 0.32 15.76 -4.37
CA THR A 89 1.11 15.15 -5.46
C THR A 89 2.29 16.02 -5.91
N THR A 90 2.49 17.19 -5.28
CA THR A 90 3.64 18.06 -5.53
C THR A 90 4.88 17.62 -4.76
N ARG A 91 4.72 16.71 -3.80
CA ARG A 91 5.78 16.15 -2.96
C ARG A 91 6.40 14.92 -3.61
N THR A 92 7.64 14.64 -3.24
CA THR A 92 8.34 13.41 -3.62
C THR A 92 8.94 12.78 -2.37
N PRO A 93 8.46 11.60 -1.93
CA PRO A 93 7.28 10.85 -2.40
C PRO A 93 5.96 11.63 -2.35
N ALA A 94 4.96 11.25 -3.17
CA ALA A 94 3.63 11.88 -3.14
C ALA A 94 2.88 11.53 -1.86
N PHE A 95 2.19 12.50 -1.26
CA PHE A 95 1.54 12.34 0.04
C PHE A 95 0.08 11.93 -0.11
N ILE A 96 -0.36 11.05 0.79
CA ILE A 96 -1.76 10.70 1.01
C ILE A 96 -2.02 10.65 2.52
N ASP A 97 -3.16 11.16 2.95
CA ASP A 97 -3.61 11.08 4.33
C ASP A 97 -4.95 10.35 4.37
N PHE A 98 -5.12 9.43 5.33
CA PHE A 98 -6.41 8.80 5.58
C PHE A 98 -7.04 9.38 6.83
N LEU A 99 -8.29 9.83 6.68
CA LEU A 99 -9.06 10.45 7.75
C LEU A 99 -10.15 9.48 8.21
N ALA A 100 -10.07 9.02 9.46
CA ALA A 100 -11.03 8.10 10.05
C ALA A 100 -11.81 8.74 11.20
N GLY A 101 -13.01 8.21 11.45
CA GLY A 101 -13.93 8.69 12.49
C GLY A 101 -14.97 9.68 11.98
N SER A 102 -16.04 9.80 12.76
CA SER A 102 -17.17 10.73 12.50
C SER A 102 -17.10 12.01 13.33
N ALA A 103 -16.32 12.02 14.42
CA ALA A 103 -16.11 13.18 15.27
C ALA A 103 -14.90 13.99 14.80
N GLU A 104 -14.99 15.32 14.95
CA GLU A 104 -13.88 16.23 14.67
C GLU A 104 -13.04 16.49 15.94
N PRO A 105 -11.69 16.55 15.84
CA PRO A 105 -10.91 16.30 14.63
C PRO A 105 -10.83 14.80 14.29
N LYS A 106 -10.91 14.48 12.99
CA LYS A 106 -10.71 13.10 12.51
C LYS A 106 -9.32 12.57 12.83
N THR A 107 -9.22 11.27 13.06
CA THR A 107 -7.93 10.60 13.20
C THR A 107 -7.23 10.57 11.84
N ASN A 108 -6.03 11.16 11.77
CA ASN A 108 -5.22 11.16 10.57
C ASN A 108 -4.18 10.03 10.59
N TYR A 109 -4.06 9.32 9.46
CA TYR A 109 -3.02 8.33 9.18
C TYR A 109 -2.21 8.79 7.96
N PRO A 110 -1.08 9.48 8.17
CA PRO A 110 -0.27 9.97 7.08
C PRO A 110 0.48 8.85 6.36
N GLY A 111 0.59 9.01 5.05
CA GLY A 111 1.23 8.05 4.16
C GLY A 111 1.83 8.66 2.90
N ILE A 112 2.49 7.81 2.13
CA ILE A 112 3.04 8.12 0.83
C ILE A 112 2.54 7.09 -0.17
N PHE A 113 2.44 7.48 -1.43
CA PHE A 113 2.04 6.56 -2.48
C PHE A 113 2.80 6.82 -3.78
N LYS A 114 2.86 5.81 -4.63
CA LYS A 114 3.31 5.91 -6.03
C LYS A 114 2.49 4.98 -6.89
N ILE A 115 2.39 5.33 -8.17
CA ILE A 115 1.76 4.49 -9.18
C ILE A 115 2.80 4.24 -10.26
N GLU A 116 3.04 2.95 -10.51
CA GLU A 116 3.94 2.46 -11.55
C GLU A 116 3.12 1.54 -12.44
N ALA A 117 2.64 2.09 -13.57
CA ALA A 117 1.66 1.45 -14.43
C ALA A 117 0.39 0.99 -13.66
N ASP A 118 0.15 -0.31 -13.58
CA ASP A 118 -0.99 -0.90 -12.86
C ASP A 118 -0.68 -1.26 -11.40
N THR A 119 0.45 -0.81 -10.87
CA THR A 119 0.87 -1.08 -9.50
C THR A 119 0.79 0.19 -8.67
N LEU A 120 -0.12 0.20 -7.70
CA LEU A 120 -0.16 1.20 -6.64
C LEU A 120 0.66 0.65 -5.46
N THR A 121 1.64 1.42 -5.01
CA THR A 121 2.33 1.16 -3.74
C THR A 121 1.93 2.23 -2.75
N LEU A 122 1.52 1.82 -1.56
CA LEU A 122 1.06 2.69 -0.49
C LEU A 122 1.79 2.36 0.81
N CYS A 123 2.40 3.35 1.44
CA CYS A 123 3.09 3.18 2.72
C CYS A 123 2.55 4.20 3.72
N PHE A 124 2.06 3.78 4.88
CA PHE A 124 1.43 4.68 5.84
C PHE A 124 1.62 4.20 7.26
N THR A 125 1.56 5.13 8.21
CA THR A 125 1.57 4.80 9.62
C THR A 125 0.17 4.44 10.10
N ARG A 126 0.08 3.40 10.94
CA ARG A 126 -1.14 3.00 11.65
C ARG A 126 -1.20 3.56 13.06
N ALA A 127 -0.15 4.27 13.50
CA ALA A 127 -0.14 4.97 14.76
C ALA A 127 -0.99 6.25 14.64
N VAL A 128 -1.80 6.52 15.66
CA VAL A 128 -2.52 7.79 15.78
C VAL A 128 -1.50 8.92 15.82
N SER A 129 -1.61 9.88 14.90
CA SER A 129 -0.65 10.99 14.77
C SER A 129 0.81 10.54 14.59
N GLY A 130 1.02 9.37 13.97
CA GLY A 130 2.35 8.88 13.66
C GLY A 130 3.07 9.72 12.61
N GLU A 131 4.39 9.57 12.52
CA GLU A 131 5.18 10.23 11.47
C GLU A 131 4.87 9.64 10.09
N ARG A 132 4.85 10.52 9.08
CA ARG A 132 4.70 10.09 7.68
C ARG A 132 5.92 9.27 7.27
N PRO A 133 5.76 8.08 6.66
CA PRO A 133 6.88 7.33 6.13
C PRO A 133 7.65 8.14 5.07
N ALA A 134 8.97 8.13 5.17
CA ALA A 134 9.86 8.76 4.18
C ALA A 134 10.20 7.81 3.01
N GLU A 135 10.00 6.51 3.20
CA GLU A 135 10.34 5.46 2.24
C GLU A 135 9.26 4.37 2.19
N TYR A 136 9.24 3.62 1.09
CA TYR A 136 8.29 2.52 0.89
C TYR A 136 8.80 1.24 1.56
N ALA A 137 8.89 1.25 2.88
CA ALA A 137 9.34 0.10 3.68
C ALA A 137 8.52 -0.06 4.96
N SER A 138 8.21 -1.32 5.28
CA SER A 138 7.70 -1.73 6.60
C SER A 138 8.64 -2.80 7.14
N ARG A 139 9.26 -2.51 8.28
CA ARG A 139 10.34 -3.30 8.87
C ARG A 139 9.98 -3.69 10.30
N THR A 140 10.74 -4.61 10.87
CA THR A 140 10.54 -5.04 12.27
C THR A 140 10.81 -3.91 13.27
N ASP A 141 11.63 -2.91 12.92
CA ASP A 141 11.89 -1.71 13.72
C ASP A 141 10.83 -0.60 13.52
N THR A 142 9.90 -0.77 12.57
CA THR A 142 8.78 0.14 12.30
C THR A 142 7.43 -0.58 12.40
N PRO A 143 7.05 -1.07 13.60
CA PRO A 143 5.90 -1.97 13.77
C PRO A 143 4.55 -1.36 13.38
N ASN A 144 4.46 -0.03 13.37
CA ASN A 144 3.24 0.69 12.99
C ASN A 144 3.20 1.08 11.51
N THR A 145 4.27 0.86 10.75
CA THR A 145 4.29 1.19 9.32
C THR A 145 3.71 0.03 8.53
N ALA A 146 2.73 0.31 7.68
CA ALA A 146 2.15 -0.63 6.75
C ALA A 146 2.57 -0.28 5.32
N LEU A 147 3.02 -1.28 4.56
CA LEU A 147 3.33 -1.17 3.14
C LEU A 147 2.40 -2.10 2.37
N TYR A 148 1.53 -1.54 1.53
CA TYR A 148 0.59 -2.28 0.71
C TYR A 148 0.92 -2.13 -0.77
N GLN A 149 0.80 -3.22 -1.51
CA GLN A 149 0.84 -3.22 -2.96
C GLN A 149 -0.49 -3.66 -3.53
N PHE A 150 -0.91 -2.97 -4.57
CA PHE A 150 -2.15 -3.22 -5.27
C PHE A 150 -1.92 -3.42 -6.75
N ARG A 151 -2.85 -4.13 -7.38
CA ARG A 151 -3.00 -4.20 -8.83
C ARG A 151 -4.28 -3.49 -9.23
N ARG A 152 -4.21 -2.64 -10.27
CA ARG A 152 -5.40 -1.99 -10.84
C ARG A 152 -6.38 -3.05 -11.32
N LEU A 153 -7.65 -2.90 -10.99
CA LEU A 153 -8.72 -3.68 -11.61
C LEU A 153 -9.15 -2.93 -12.86
N GLN A 154 -8.79 -3.45 -14.03
CA GLN A 154 -9.33 -2.97 -15.30
C GLN A 154 -10.78 -3.47 -15.41
N LYS A 155 -11.69 -2.60 -15.82
CA LYS A 155 -13.05 -2.95 -16.23
C LYS A 155 -13.10 -3.05 -17.74
#